data_AF-A0A5N5KNE0-F1
#
_entry.id   AF-A0A5N5KNE0-F1
#
_cell.length_a   1.000
_cell.length_b   1.000
_cell.length_c   1.000
_cell.angle_alpha   90.00
_cell.angle_beta   90.00
_cell.angle_gamma   90.00
#
_symmetry.space_group_name_H-M   'P 1'
#
loop_
_entity.id
_entity.type
_entity.pdbx_description
1 polymer ?
#
loop_
_entity_poly.entity_id
_entity_poly.type
_entity_poly.pdbx_seq_one_letter_code
_entity_poly.pdbx_strand_id
1 'polypeptide(L)'
;MSSSSPQRSMGGNSNSGGGGEDQRPRFFDKMVKKMCWENAEIVPGRHPERWRKDAAGNIVCKRFCNCHGCLCYEYDHILPFSKGGESTVDNCQILQTRVNRFKSNKQELNKTQLKGYSCEINFTDKELDIIEMAVYGDVIRPGNQCRCRTIAEMLGQHKSKDRVAACKLPFSNESL
;
A
#
# COMPACT_ATOMS: atom_id res chain seq x y z
N MET A 1 33.34 14.64 21.07
CA MET A 1 33.62 14.85 19.63
C MET A 1 32.32 14.68 18.89
N SER A 2 31.70 15.80 18.52
CA SER A 2 30.35 15.85 17.93
C SER A 2 30.47 15.81 16.41
N SER A 3 29.95 14.77 15.77
CA SER A 3 29.90 14.63 14.31
C SER A 3 28.56 15.16 13.79
N SER A 4 28.60 16.40 13.30
CA SER A 4 27.51 17.08 12.62
C SER A 4 27.13 16.38 11.31
N SER A 5 25.83 16.16 11.08
CA SER A 5 25.30 15.70 9.79
C SER A 5 25.20 16.87 8.80
N PRO A 6 25.58 16.72 7.52
CA PRO A 6 25.43 17.81 6.56
C PRO A 6 23.99 17.93 6.05
N GLN A 7 23.38 19.11 6.25
CA GLN A 7 22.16 19.53 5.56
C GLN A 7 22.46 19.73 4.06
N ARG A 8 21.72 19.05 3.19
CA ARG A 8 21.74 19.33 1.75
C ARG A 8 20.84 20.53 1.45
N SER A 9 21.48 21.61 1.02
CA SER A 9 20.87 22.83 0.48
C SER A 9 20.06 22.55 -0.79
N MET A 10 18.81 23.01 -0.81
CA MET A 10 17.99 23.13 -2.02
C MET A 10 18.46 24.35 -2.81
N GLY A 11 19.32 24.13 -3.81
CA GLY A 11 19.65 25.14 -4.81
C GLY A 11 18.65 25.09 -5.95
N GLY A 12 17.80 26.10 -6.07
CA GLY A 12 17.03 26.37 -7.28
C GLY A 12 17.96 26.90 -8.38
N ASN A 13 17.80 26.40 -9.60
CA ASN A 13 18.23 27.12 -10.78
C ASN A 13 17.35 26.76 -11.98
N SER A 14 16.64 27.76 -12.47
CA SER A 14 15.90 27.80 -13.72
C SER A 14 16.83 28.18 -14.88
N ASN A 15 16.85 27.40 -15.98
CA ASN A 15 16.90 27.97 -17.33
C ASN A 15 16.57 26.94 -18.44
N SER A 16 15.47 27.22 -19.14
CA SER A 16 15.28 27.30 -20.61
C SER A 16 16.03 26.38 -21.60
N GLY A 17 15.23 25.75 -22.48
CA GLY A 17 15.54 25.69 -23.93
C GLY A 17 15.59 24.30 -24.57
N GLY A 18 14.57 23.94 -25.35
CA GLY A 18 14.61 22.84 -26.31
C GLY A 18 13.25 22.17 -26.56
N GLY A 19 12.47 22.69 -27.51
CA GLY A 19 11.26 22.01 -27.99
C GLY A 19 11.62 20.91 -29.00
N GLY A 20 11.00 19.73 -28.85
CA GLY A 20 11.10 18.64 -29.82
C GLY A 20 11.08 17.22 -29.22
N GLU A 21 10.01 16.89 -28.49
CA GLU A 21 9.44 15.55 -28.22
C GLU A 21 8.50 15.77 -27.02
N ASP A 22 7.21 15.48 -27.17
CA ASP A 22 6.29 15.46 -26.02
C ASP A 22 6.87 14.50 -24.97
N GLN A 23 7.51 15.05 -23.94
CA GLN A 23 8.19 14.28 -22.90
C GLN A 23 7.15 13.52 -22.09
N ARG A 24 6.82 12.32 -22.55
CA ARG A 24 5.88 11.41 -21.89
C ARG A 24 6.28 11.27 -20.41
N PRO A 25 5.43 11.68 -19.44
CA PRO A 25 5.82 11.70 -18.04
C PRO A 25 6.07 10.29 -17.56
N ARG A 26 7.20 10.08 -16.86
CA ARG A 26 7.53 8.77 -16.28
C ARG A 26 6.66 8.40 -15.08
N PHE A 27 6.03 9.37 -14.43
CA PHE A 27 5.22 9.13 -13.24
C PHE A 27 3.75 9.00 -13.60
N PHE A 28 3.04 8.14 -12.88
CA PHE A 28 1.58 8.11 -12.90
C PHE A 28 1.01 9.30 -12.14
N ASP A 29 0.08 10.02 -12.75
CA ASP A 29 -0.66 11.09 -12.08
C ASP A 29 -1.65 10.53 -11.03
N LYS A 30 -2.34 11.43 -10.33
CA LYS A 30 -3.27 11.05 -9.25
C LYS A 30 -4.46 10.24 -9.77
N MET A 31 -4.99 10.57 -10.95
CA MET A 31 -6.14 9.88 -11.53
C MET A 31 -5.75 8.48 -11.98
N VAL A 32 -4.59 8.34 -12.64
CA VAL A 32 -4.04 7.05 -13.06
C VAL A 32 -3.79 6.16 -11.84
N LYS A 33 -3.18 6.68 -10.78
CA LYS A 33 -2.98 5.91 -9.52
C LYS A 33 -4.30 5.48 -8.88
N LYS A 34 -5.33 6.33 -8.93
CA LYS A 34 -6.66 5.99 -8.41
C LYS A 34 -7.25 4.82 -9.20
N MET A 35 -7.35 4.94 -10.52
CA MET A 35 -7.93 3.90 -11.38
C MET A 35 -7.11 2.61 -11.35
N CYS A 36 -5.79 2.71 -11.34
CA CYS A 36 -4.88 1.56 -11.24
C CYS A 36 -5.11 0.74 -9.96
N TRP A 37 -5.38 1.41 -8.83
CA TRP A 37 -5.77 0.73 -7.59
C TRP A 37 -7.17 0.11 -7.67
N GLU A 38 -8.13 0.83 -8.26
CA GLU A 38 -9.52 0.36 -8.40
C GLU A 38 -9.63 -0.87 -9.31
N ASN A 39 -8.80 -0.94 -10.36
CA ASN A 39 -8.71 -2.05 -11.31
C ASN A 39 -7.99 -3.29 -10.76
N ALA A 40 -7.21 -3.15 -9.69
CA ALA A 40 -6.51 -4.28 -9.09
C ALA A 40 -7.49 -5.27 -8.46
N GLU A 41 -7.12 -6.55 -8.41
CA GLU A 41 -7.99 -7.62 -7.89
C GLU A 41 -8.36 -7.36 -6.42
N ILE A 42 -9.65 -7.53 -6.07
CA ILE A 42 -10.14 -7.34 -4.70
C ILE A 42 -9.71 -8.52 -3.83
N VAL A 43 -9.37 -8.25 -2.56
CA VAL A 43 -9.20 -9.30 -1.56
C VAL A 43 -10.58 -9.70 -1.02
N PRO A 44 -11.05 -10.94 -1.22
CA PRO A 44 -12.36 -11.36 -0.74
C PRO A 44 -12.53 -11.13 0.76
N GLY A 45 -13.70 -10.64 1.17
CA GLY A 45 -13.98 -10.36 2.58
C GLY A 45 -13.26 -9.13 3.16
N ARG A 46 -12.64 -8.28 2.32
CA ARG A 46 -11.93 -7.06 2.76
C ARG A 46 -12.45 -5.80 2.09
N HIS A 47 -12.26 -4.66 2.74
CA HIS A 47 -12.63 -3.36 2.17
C HIS A 47 -11.82 -3.05 0.90
N PRO A 48 -12.47 -2.90 -0.28
CA PRO A 48 -11.77 -2.77 -1.56
C PRO A 48 -10.99 -1.45 -1.71
N GLU A 49 -11.29 -0.42 -0.92
CA GLU A 49 -10.49 0.81 -0.91
C GLU A 49 -9.22 0.69 -0.06
N ARG A 50 -9.15 -0.29 0.84
CA ARG A 50 -8.02 -0.47 1.79
C ARG A 50 -7.11 -1.61 1.37
N TRP A 51 -7.67 -2.67 0.80
CA TRP A 51 -6.96 -3.90 0.49
C TRP A 51 -7.14 -4.29 -0.97
N ARG A 52 -6.04 -4.68 -1.62
CA ARG A 52 -6.02 -5.23 -2.98
C ARG A 52 -5.02 -6.37 -3.08
N LYS A 53 -5.16 -7.18 -4.12
CA LYS A 53 -4.10 -8.07 -4.57
C LYS A 53 -3.29 -7.38 -5.65
N ASP A 54 -1.97 -7.47 -5.53
CA ASP A 54 -1.05 -7.04 -6.56
C ASP A 54 -1.07 -7.98 -7.78
N ALA A 55 -0.37 -7.63 -8.86
CA ALA A 55 -0.37 -8.46 -10.08
C ALA A 55 0.25 -9.86 -9.86
N ALA A 56 1.06 -10.05 -8.82
CA ALA A 56 1.59 -11.35 -8.39
C ALA A 56 0.62 -12.11 -7.46
N GLY A 57 -0.50 -11.52 -7.05
CA GLY A 57 -1.48 -12.11 -6.15
C GLY A 57 -1.16 -11.93 -4.66
N ASN A 58 -0.32 -10.98 -4.28
CA ASN A 58 -0.01 -10.63 -2.90
C ASN A 58 -1.01 -9.63 -2.35
N ILE A 59 -1.42 -9.81 -1.09
CA ILE A 59 -2.25 -8.81 -0.39
C ILE A 59 -1.39 -7.57 -0.10
N VAL A 60 -1.90 -6.40 -0.46
CA VAL A 60 -1.27 -5.10 -0.19
C VAL A 60 -2.29 -4.12 0.40
N CYS A 61 -1.80 -3.19 1.22
CA CYS A 61 -2.65 -2.19 1.89
C CYS A 61 -2.44 -0.81 1.29
N LYS A 62 -3.52 -0.06 1.02
CA LYS A 62 -3.49 1.26 0.37
C LYS A 62 -2.56 2.23 1.08
N ARG A 63 -2.53 2.20 2.41
CA ARG A 63 -1.72 3.07 3.28
C ARG A 63 -0.22 2.74 3.23
N PHE A 64 0.14 1.55 2.80
CA PHE A 64 1.52 1.10 2.68
C PHE A 64 2.07 1.30 1.27
N CYS A 65 1.82 2.48 0.69
CA CYS A 65 2.40 2.89 -0.59
C CYS A 65 3.83 3.42 -0.38
N ASN A 66 4.78 3.02 -1.23
CA ASN A 66 6.18 3.48 -1.21
C ASN A 66 6.92 3.16 0.11
N CYS A 67 6.69 1.97 0.67
CA CYS A 67 7.41 1.48 1.85
C CYS A 67 8.01 0.09 1.61
N HIS A 68 8.70 -0.42 2.63
CA HIS A 68 9.27 -1.76 2.62
C HIS A 68 8.49 -2.64 3.61
N GLY A 69 8.03 -3.80 3.14
CA GLY A 69 7.26 -4.72 3.96
C GLY A 69 6.37 -5.61 3.09
N CYS A 70 5.82 -6.65 3.69
CA CYS A 70 5.06 -7.67 2.96
C CYS A 70 3.68 -7.22 2.50
N LEU A 71 3.16 -6.12 3.06
CA LEU A 71 1.93 -5.46 2.64
C LEU A 71 2.19 -4.13 1.90
N CYS A 72 3.47 -3.75 1.75
CA CYS A 72 3.87 -2.54 1.05
C CYS A 72 3.87 -2.75 -0.45
N TYR A 73 3.47 -1.72 -1.18
CA TYR A 73 3.41 -1.74 -2.64
C TYR A 73 3.92 -0.43 -3.26
N GLU A 74 4.22 -0.52 -4.55
CA GLU A 74 4.52 0.60 -5.42
C GLU A 74 3.66 0.50 -6.69
N TYR A 75 3.42 1.64 -7.34
CA TYR A 75 2.84 1.65 -8.69
C TYR A 75 3.95 1.39 -9.70
N ASP A 76 3.71 0.47 -10.62
CA ASP A 76 4.67 -0.01 -11.61
C ASP A 76 4.07 -0.03 -13.00
N HIS A 77 4.93 0.10 -14.01
CA HIS A 77 4.53 -0.02 -15.41
C HIS A 77 4.52 -1.49 -15.83
N ILE A 78 3.43 -2.00 -16.38
CA ILE A 78 3.35 -3.37 -16.91
C ILE A 78 4.43 -3.59 -17.96
N LEU A 79 4.42 -2.77 -19.02
CA LEU A 79 5.55 -2.55 -19.93
C LEU A 79 6.46 -1.48 -19.32
N PRO A 80 7.72 -1.77 -18.97
CA PRO A 80 8.60 -0.79 -18.34
C PRO A 80 8.72 0.50 -19.15
N PHE A 81 8.79 1.65 -18.45
CA PHE A 81 8.95 2.95 -19.12
C PHE A 81 10.18 2.99 -20.05
N SER A 82 11.31 2.41 -19.63
CA SER A 82 12.54 2.31 -20.43
C SER A 82 12.42 1.42 -21.67
N LYS A 83 11.29 0.72 -21.84
CA LYS A 83 10.95 -0.14 -22.98
C LYS A 83 9.76 0.41 -23.78
N GLY A 84 9.46 1.71 -23.62
CA GLY A 84 8.39 2.37 -24.36
C GLY A 84 7.02 2.37 -23.68
N GLY A 85 6.88 1.79 -22.48
CA GLY A 85 5.61 1.83 -21.76
C GLY A 85 5.23 3.23 -21.27
N GLU A 86 4.01 3.66 -21.53
CA GLU A 86 3.48 4.97 -21.14
C GLU A 86 2.88 4.93 -19.72
N SER A 87 2.77 6.09 -19.08
CA SER A 87 2.20 6.21 -17.72
C SER A 87 0.67 6.31 -17.75
N THR A 88 0.01 5.35 -18.40
CA THR A 88 -1.45 5.28 -18.54
C THR A 88 -2.07 4.30 -17.54
N VAL A 89 -3.40 4.30 -17.43
CA VAL A 89 -4.15 3.35 -16.57
C VAL A 89 -3.90 1.92 -17.01
N ASP A 90 -3.96 1.65 -18.31
CA ASP A 90 -3.84 0.30 -18.87
C ASP A 90 -2.43 -0.28 -18.73
N ASN A 91 -1.43 0.58 -18.60
CA ASN A 91 -0.05 0.18 -18.35
C ASN A 91 0.34 0.28 -16.87
N CYS A 92 -0.58 0.60 -15.97
CA CYS A 92 -0.31 0.67 -14.54
C CYS A 92 -0.72 -0.62 -13.83
N GLN A 93 0.15 -1.09 -12.94
CA GLN A 93 -0.17 -2.13 -11.97
C GLN A 93 0.36 -1.75 -10.59
N ILE A 94 -0.18 -2.39 -9.55
CA ILE A 94 0.43 -2.36 -8.22
C ILE A 94 1.24 -3.64 -8.04
N LEU A 95 2.41 -3.51 -7.42
CA LEU A 95 3.30 -4.62 -7.08
C LEU A 95 3.83 -4.45 -5.66
N GLN A 96 3.89 -5.54 -4.90
CA GLN A 96 4.62 -5.57 -3.64
C GLN A 96 6.04 -5.04 -3.87
N THR A 97 6.53 -4.14 -3.03
CA THR A 97 7.79 -3.40 -3.26
C THR A 97 8.98 -4.32 -3.58
N ARG A 98 9.06 -5.49 -2.94
CA ARG A 98 10.10 -6.49 -3.21
C ARG A 98 9.97 -7.11 -4.60
N VAL A 99 8.75 -7.48 -4.99
CA VAL A 99 8.42 -8.00 -6.32
C VAL A 99 8.71 -6.94 -7.39
N ASN A 100 8.38 -5.67 -7.13
CA ASN A 100 8.67 -4.57 -8.03
C ASN A 100 10.19 -4.42 -8.31
N ARG A 101 11.01 -4.50 -7.25
CA ARG A 101 12.48 -4.48 -7.38
C ARG A 101 13.01 -5.64 -8.20
N PHE A 102 12.44 -6.82 -8.01
CA PHE A 102 12.80 -7.98 -8.82
C PHE A 102 12.43 -7.77 -10.29
N LYS A 103 11.20 -7.29 -10.56
CA LYS A 103 10.74 -6.99 -11.92
C LYS A 103 11.64 -5.98 -12.60
N SER A 104 11.90 -4.83 -11.97
CA SER A 104 12.73 -3.76 -12.54
C SER A 104 12.28 -3.44 -13.98
N ASN A 105 13.19 -3.50 -14.96
CA ASN A 105 12.92 -3.32 -16.40
C ASN A 105 12.80 -4.64 -17.19
N LYS A 106 12.66 -5.78 -16.51
CA LYS A 106 12.49 -7.09 -17.17
C LYS A 106 11.12 -7.14 -17.85
N GLN A 107 11.10 -7.81 -18.99
CA GLN A 107 9.88 -8.06 -19.77
C GLN A 107 9.50 -9.54 -19.66
N GLU A 108 8.26 -9.86 -20.00
CA GLU A 108 7.78 -11.24 -20.13
C GLU A 108 7.90 -12.10 -18.86
N LEU A 109 7.87 -11.47 -17.69
CA LEU A 109 7.78 -12.20 -16.43
C LEU A 109 6.37 -12.73 -16.25
N ASN A 110 6.25 -14.04 -16.05
CA ASN A 110 4.97 -14.64 -15.71
C ASN A 110 4.64 -14.46 -14.21
N LYS A 111 3.36 -14.68 -13.86
CA LYS A 111 2.87 -14.54 -12.49
C LYS A 111 3.62 -15.42 -11.50
N THR A 112 4.04 -16.62 -11.88
CA THR A 112 4.80 -17.56 -11.05
C THR A 112 6.19 -17.01 -10.70
N GLN A 113 6.89 -16.42 -11.67
CA GLN A 113 8.20 -15.80 -11.45
C GLN A 113 8.10 -14.60 -10.52
N LEU A 114 7.08 -13.74 -10.70
CA LEU A 114 6.83 -12.62 -9.78
C LEU A 114 6.47 -13.12 -8.38
N LYS A 115 5.62 -14.15 -8.29
CA LYS A 115 5.22 -14.75 -7.01
C LYS A 115 6.41 -15.30 -6.24
N GLY A 116 7.40 -15.88 -6.91
CA GLY A 116 8.63 -16.42 -6.29
C GLY A 116 9.48 -15.38 -5.53
N TYR A 117 9.29 -14.08 -5.78
CA TYR A 117 9.96 -12.99 -5.06
C TYR A 117 9.08 -12.30 -4.03
N SER A 118 7.87 -12.82 -3.81
CA SER A 118 6.95 -12.32 -2.80
C SER A 118 7.44 -12.67 -1.40
N CYS A 119 6.93 -11.97 -0.38
CA CYS A 119 7.07 -12.47 0.98
C CYS A 119 6.41 -13.84 1.16
N GLU A 120 7.03 -14.68 2.01
CA GLU A 120 6.50 -15.99 2.41
C GLU A 120 5.34 -15.88 3.43
N ILE A 121 5.24 -14.76 4.14
CA ILE A 121 4.24 -14.58 5.19
C ILE A 121 2.81 -14.60 4.63
N ASN A 122 1.98 -15.47 5.19
CA ASN A 122 0.56 -15.57 4.88
C ASN A 122 -0.23 -14.98 6.03
N PHE A 123 -0.88 -13.84 5.79
CA PHE A 123 -1.71 -13.19 6.80
C PHE A 123 -3.07 -13.87 6.89
N THR A 124 -3.43 -14.28 8.09
CA THR A 124 -4.79 -14.67 8.44
C THR A 124 -5.69 -13.44 8.52
N ASP A 125 -6.99 -13.71 8.55
CA ASP A 125 -7.98 -12.67 8.70
C ASP A 125 -7.83 -11.86 10.00
N LYS A 126 -7.40 -12.51 11.09
CA LYS A 126 -7.17 -11.84 12.37
C LYS A 126 -5.96 -10.91 12.31
N GLU A 127 -4.88 -11.32 11.65
CA GLU A 127 -3.67 -10.49 11.52
C GLU A 127 -3.93 -9.28 10.64
N LEU A 128 -4.66 -9.45 9.53
CA LEU A 128 -5.09 -8.32 8.71
C LEU A 128 -6.01 -7.36 9.47
N ASP A 129 -6.91 -7.85 10.31
CA ASP A 129 -7.75 -7.00 11.17
C ASP A 129 -6.87 -6.16 12.12
N ILE A 130 -5.88 -6.76 12.79
CA ILE A 130 -4.94 -6.04 13.67
C ILE A 130 -4.18 -4.95 12.90
N ILE A 131 -3.73 -5.25 11.69
CA ILE A 131 -2.99 -4.30 10.86
C ILE A 131 -3.92 -3.17 10.40
N GLU A 132 -5.17 -3.48 10.02
CA GLU A 132 -6.17 -2.48 9.66
C GLU A 132 -6.46 -1.54 10.83
N MET A 133 -6.65 -2.12 12.03
CA MET A 133 -6.81 -1.37 13.28
C MET A 133 -5.62 -0.44 13.55
N ALA A 134 -4.39 -0.92 13.36
CA ALA A 134 -3.19 -0.12 13.61
C ALA A 134 -3.04 1.05 12.63
N VAL A 135 -3.54 0.90 11.40
CA VAL A 135 -3.28 1.85 10.31
C VAL A 135 -4.46 2.79 10.03
N TYR A 136 -5.69 2.33 10.27
CA TYR A 136 -6.92 3.10 10.06
C TYR A 136 -7.67 3.43 11.35
N GLY A 137 -7.40 2.72 12.45
CA GLY A 137 -8.11 2.88 13.72
C GLY A 137 -9.43 2.11 13.80
N ASP A 138 -9.76 1.34 12.77
CA ASP A 138 -10.99 0.55 12.64
C ASP A 138 -10.79 -0.65 11.71
N VAL A 139 -11.78 -1.54 11.69
CA VAL A 139 -11.89 -2.66 10.74
C VAL A 139 -13.21 -2.52 10.02
N ILE A 140 -13.19 -2.67 8.70
CA ILE A 140 -14.42 -2.68 7.90
C ILE A 140 -14.41 -3.90 6.96
N ARG A 141 -15.25 -4.89 7.28
CA ARG A 141 -15.47 -6.08 6.45
C ARG A 141 -16.86 -6.69 6.69
N PRO A 142 -17.39 -7.52 5.78
CA PRO A 142 -18.63 -8.24 6.01
C PRO A 142 -18.60 -8.99 7.35
N GLY A 143 -19.60 -8.73 8.20
CA GLY A 143 -19.74 -9.35 9.52
C GLY A 143 -18.83 -8.78 10.62
N ASN A 144 -17.93 -7.83 10.33
CA ASN A 144 -17.12 -7.18 11.35
C ASN A 144 -16.83 -5.71 10.97
N GLN A 145 -17.54 -4.79 11.63
CA GLN A 145 -17.29 -3.36 11.55
C GLN A 145 -17.09 -2.82 12.96
N CYS A 146 -15.89 -2.36 13.27
CA CYS A 146 -15.52 -1.99 14.63
C CYS A 146 -14.42 -0.93 14.66
N ARG A 147 -14.29 -0.23 15.78
CA ARG A 147 -13.22 0.77 16.02
C ARG A 147 -12.29 0.37 17.15
N CYS A 148 -11.08 0.91 17.14
CA CYS A 148 -10.16 0.86 18.27
C CYS A 148 -10.73 1.66 19.46
N ARG A 149 -10.63 1.08 20.67
CA ARG A 149 -10.92 1.81 21.91
C ARG A 149 -9.74 2.68 22.31
N THR A 150 -10.05 3.80 22.95
CA THR A 150 -9.05 4.54 23.73
C THR A 150 -8.70 3.80 25.01
N ILE A 151 -7.56 4.14 25.62
CA ILE A 151 -7.16 3.60 26.92
C ILE A 151 -8.19 3.97 28.01
N ALA A 152 -8.76 5.19 27.98
CA ALA A 152 -9.78 5.60 28.94
C ALA A 152 -11.07 4.76 28.85
N GLU A 153 -11.47 4.35 27.64
CA GLU A 153 -12.60 3.42 27.46
C GLU A 153 -12.27 2.02 27.96
N MET A 154 -11.05 1.54 27.73
CA MET A 154 -10.57 0.26 28.27
C MET A 154 -10.59 0.26 29.81
N LEU A 155 -10.21 1.37 30.44
CA LEU A 155 -10.20 1.56 31.89
C LEU A 155 -11.58 1.92 32.48
N GLY A 156 -12.63 2.02 31.66
CA GLY A 156 -13.97 2.42 32.11
C GLY A 156 -14.10 3.89 32.55
N GLN A 157 -13.06 4.70 32.37
CA GLN A 157 -13.02 6.12 32.71
C GLN A 157 -13.82 6.98 31.72
N HIS A 158 -14.07 6.46 30.53
CA HIS A 158 -14.82 7.14 29.49
C HIS A 158 -15.78 6.18 28.78
N LYS A 159 -17.01 6.64 28.53
CA LYS A 159 -17.96 5.95 27.65
C LYS A 159 -18.09 6.76 26.36
N SER A 160 -17.64 6.17 25.26
CA SER A 160 -17.77 6.81 23.95
C SER A 160 -19.23 7.00 23.55
N LYS A 161 -19.50 8.09 22.84
CA LYS A 161 -20.79 8.39 22.21
C LYS A 161 -20.92 7.79 20.81
N ASP A 162 -19.85 7.19 20.29
CA ASP A 162 -19.83 6.54 18.99
C ASP A 162 -20.74 5.31 19.00
N ARG A 163 -21.54 5.15 17.93
CA ARG A 163 -22.44 4.02 17.72
C ARG A 163 -21.71 2.79 17.19
N VAL A 164 -20.49 2.95 16.67
CA VAL A 164 -19.68 1.84 16.17
C VAL A 164 -19.09 1.06 17.35
N ALA A 165 -19.28 -0.25 17.31
CA ALA A 165 -18.80 -1.16 18.34
C ALA A 165 -17.26 -1.16 18.42
N ALA A 166 -16.74 -1.40 19.62
CA ALA A 166 -15.31 -1.62 19.81
C ALA A 166 -14.85 -2.95 19.20
N CYS A 167 -13.68 -2.96 18.59
CA CYS A 167 -13.06 -4.20 18.12
C CYS A 167 -12.73 -5.12 19.30
N LYS A 168 -13.02 -6.42 19.15
CA LYS A 168 -12.54 -7.45 20.06
C LYS A 168 -11.08 -7.73 19.72
N LEU A 169 -10.16 -7.23 20.54
CA LEU A 169 -8.75 -7.52 20.39
C LEU A 169 -8.50 -9.02 20.63
N PRO A 170 -7.58 -9.67 19.90
CA PRO A 170 -7.27 -11.09 20.06
C PRO A 170 -6.63 -11.41 21.43
N PHE A 171 -6.10 -10.40 22.12
CA PHE A 171 -5.54 -10.50 23.48
C PHE A 171 -6.48 -9.91 24.53
N SER A 172 -7.80 -10.06 24.37
CA SER A 172 -8.68 -9.85 25.51
C SER A 172 -8.26 -10.85 26.59
N ASN A 173 -7.51 -10.37 27.58
CA ASN A 173 -7.37 -11.02 28.88
C ASN A 173 -8.77 -11.08 29.51
N GLU A 174 -9.60 -12.02 29.06
CA GLU A 174 -10.77 -12.48 29.81
C GLU A 174 -10.37 -13.51 30.88
N SER A 175 -9.10 -13.52 31.31
CA SER A 175 -8.65 -14.34 32.42
C SER A 175 -7.40 -13.74 33.08
N LEU A 176 -7.64 -12.92 34.11
CA LEU A 176 -6.93 -12.91 35.40
C LEU A 176 -7.59 -11.89 36.33
#